data_AF-A0A842UH83-F1
#
_entry.id   AF-A0A842UH83-F1
#
_cell.length_a   1.000
_cell.length_b   1.000
_cell.length_c   1.000
_cell.angle_alpha   90.00
_cell.angle_beta   90.00
_cell.angle_gamma   90.00
#
_symmetry.space_group_name_H-M   'P 1'
#
loop_
_entity.id
_entity.type
_entity.pdbx_description
1 polymer ?
#
loop_
_entity_poly.entity_id
_entity_poly.type
_entity_poly.pdbx_seq_one_letter_code
_entity_poly.pdbx_strand_id
1 'polypeptide(L)'
;MPRPRRDITGQTFGRITVRRDVAGGKNPKVLCLCSCGKEFTADKHNVIRGNTNSCGCLKSEKAGRYVHKKKTPEKVPVGNTFNEDEFYIPGDDLYEF
;
A
#
# COMPACT_ATOMS: atom_id res chain seq x y z
N MET A 1 29.14 5.53 -7.16
CA MET A 1 28.48 4.81 -8.28
C MET A 1 27.05 4.47 -7.90
N PRO A 2 26.02 5.06 -8.54
CA PRO A 2 24.64 4.64 -8.34
C PRO A 2 24.46 3.21 -8.84
N ARG A 3 23.83 2.35 -8.02
CA ARG A 3 23.56 0.96 -8.40
C ARG A 3 22.42 0.95 -9.44
N PRO A 4 22.60 0.33 -10.63
CA PRO A 4 21.55 0.30 -11.64
C PRO A 4 20.31 -0.38 -11.07
N ARG A 5 19.14 0.27 -11.24
CA ARG A 5 17.86 -0.33 -10.86
C ARG A 5 17.57 -1.45 -11.86
N ARG A 6 17.59 -2.69 -11.38
CA ARG A 6 17.30 -3.86 -12.22
C ARG A 6 15.79 -4.00 -12.37
N ASP A 7 15.23 -3.78 -13.55
CA ASP A 7 13.80 -3.95 -13.78
C ASP A 7 13.45 -5.42 -13.90
N ILE A 8 12.45 -5.84 -13.12
CA ILE A 8 11.99 -7.22 -13.02
C ILE A 8 10.53 -7.39 -13.43
N THR A 9 9.97 -6.34 -14.03
CA THR A 9 8.60 -6.32 -14.52
C THR A 9 8.43 -7.39 -15.60
N GLY A 10 7.36 -8.18 -15.51
CA GLY A 10 7.12 -9.33 -16.40
C GLY A 10 7.87 -10.61 -16.04
N GLN A 11 8.78 -10.59 -15.05
CA GLN A 11 9.49 -11.81 -14.64
C GLN A 11 8.65 -12.65 -13.67
N THR A 12 8.74 -13.96 -13.86
CA THR A 12 8.17 -14.99 -12.97
C THR A 12 9.20 -15.48 -11.96
N PHE A 13 8.86 -15.41 -10.67
CA PHE A 13 9.68 -15.91 -9.57
C PHE A 13 8.92 -17.03 -8.85
N GLY A 14 9.28 -18.28 -9.11
CA GLY A 14 8.57 -19.43 -8.54
C GLY A 14 7.11 -19.50 -9.01
N ARG A 15 6.14 -19.23 -8.12
CA ARG A 15 4.69 -19.26 -8.40
C ARG A 15 4.05 -17.87 -8.53
N ILE A 16 4.86 -16.82 -8.64
CA ILE A 16 4.38 -15.44 -8.76
C ILE A 16 4.95 -14.77 -10.00
N THR A 17 4.17 -13.90 -10.61
CA THR A 17 4.51 -13.13 -11.81
C THR A 17 4.51 -11.65 -11.45
N VAL A 18 5.62 -10.96 -11.67
CA VAL A 18 5.70 -9.52 -11.45
C VAL A 18 4.92 -8.80 -12.55
N ARG A 19 3.88 -8.05 -12.18
CA ARG A 19 3.04 -7.30 -13.11
C ARG A 19 3.58 -5.91 -13.38
N ARG A 20 3.93 -5.17 -12.32
CA ARG A 20 4.44 -3.80 -12.41
C ARG A 20 5.26 -3.46 -11.18
N ASP A 21 6.21 -2.55 -11.33
CA ASP A 21 6.84 -1.91 -10.18
C ASP A 21 5.89 -0.86 -9.57
N VAL A 22 5.92 -0.80 -8.24
CA VAL A 22 5.24 0.23 -7.45
C VAL A 22 6.36 1.08 -6.88
N ALA A 23 6.76 2.09 -7.64
CA ALA A 23 7.75 3.06 -7.22
C ALA A 23 7.25 3.76 -5.94
N GLY A 24 7.85 3.45 -4.80
CA GLY A 24 7.45 3.96 -3.49
C GLY A 24 8.67 4.28 -2.63
N GLY A 25 9.14 5.53 -2.71
CA GLY A 25 10.15 6.08 -1.80
C GLY A 25 11.43 5.24 -1.64
N LYS A 26 11.86 5.08 -0.38
CA LYS A 26 13.16 4.47 -0.02
C LYS A 26 13.26 2.97 -0.35
N ASN A 27 12.13 2.27 -0.47
CA ASN A 27 12.06 0.82 -0.69
C ASN A 27 11.18 0.51 -1.91
N PRO A 28 11.78 0.13 -3.07
CA PRO A 28 10.99 -0.17 -4.26
C PRO A 28 10.13 -1.42 -4.02
N LYS A 29 8.82 -1.26 -4.21
CA LYS A 29 7.85 -2.35 -4.14
C LYS A 29 7.47 -2.80 -5.54
N VAL A 30 6.97 -4.02 -5.65
CA VAL A 30 6.49 -4.59 -6.91
C VAL A 30 5.13 -5.23 -6.67
N LEU A 31 4.23 -5.07 -7.64
CA LEU A 31 2.95 -5.77 -7.66
C LEU A 31 3.15 -7.12 -8.35
N CYS A 32 2.85 -8.19 -7.64
CA CYS A 32 2.98 -9.56 -8.11
C CYS A 32 1.62 -10.25 -8.14
N LEU A 33 1.37 -11.03 -9.20
CA LEU A 33 0.24 -11.93 -9.32
C LEU A 33 0.70 -13.35 -9.02
N CYS A 34 0.11 -13.99 -8.02
CA CYS A 34 0.39 -15.40 -7.76
C CYS A 34 -0.46 -16.31 -8.63
N SER A 35 0.03 -17.52 -8.93
CA SER A 35 -0.74 -18.59 -9.56
C SER A 35 -2.01 -18.97 -8.77
N CYS A 36 -2.08 -18.58 -7.49
CA CYS A 36 -3.28 -18.67 -6.65
C CYS A 36 -4.41 -17.71 -7.11
N GLY A 37 -4.17 -16.84 -8.11
CA GLY A 37 -5.09 -15.80 -8.57
C GLY A 37 -5.06 -14.52 -7.72
N LYS A 38 -4.19 -14.44 -6.71
CA LYS A 38 -4.13 -13.33 -5.75
C LYS A 38 -3.01 -12.37 -6.10
N GLU A 39 -3.38 -11.10 -6.23
CA GLU A 39 -2.44 -10.01 -6.39
C GLU A 39 -1.96 -9.50 -5.03
N PHE A 40 -0.67 -9.17 -4.92
CA PHE A 40 -0.09 -8.63 -3.70
C PHE A 40 1.15 -7.80 -3.99
N THR A 41 1.43 -6.82 -3.14
CA THR A 41 2.65 -6.01 -3.20
C THR A 41 3.74 -6.60 -2.33
N ALA A 42 4.94 -6.75 -2.88
CA ALA A 42 6.12 -7.26 -2.17
C ALA A 42 7.33 -6.35 -2.38
N ASP A 43 8.31 -6.40 -1.48
CA ASP A 43 9.56 -5.69 -1.66
C ASP A 43 10.35 -6.30 -2.82
N LYS A 44 10.82 -5.44 -3.73
CA LYS A 44 11.61 -5.86 -4.91
C LYS A 44 12.81 -6.70 -4.50
N HIS A 45 13.49 -6.32 -3.41
CA HIS A 45 14.63 -7.06 -2.88
C HIS A 45 14.29 -8.48 -2.41
N ASN A 46 13.12 -8.67 -1.78
CA ASN A 46 12.68 -9.98 -1.30
C ASN A 46 12.25 -10.89 -2.46
N VAL A 47 11.66 -10.34 -3.51
CA VAL A 47 11.32 -11.08 -4.74
C VAL A 47 12.58 -11.52 -5.46
N ILE A 48 13.55 -10.61 -5.68
CA ILE A 48 14.82 -10.92 -6.35
C ILE A 48 15.63 -11.98 -5.57
N ARG A 49 15.67 -11.88 -4.25
CA ARG A 49 16.36 -12.86 -3.40
C ARG A 49 15.64 -14.21 -3.28
N GLY A 50 14.40 -14.31 -3.79
CA GLY A 50 13.59 -15.54 -3.67
C GLY A 50 12.93 -15.74 -2.31
N ASN A 51 13.02 -14.77 -1.39
CA ASN A 51 12.33 -14.80 -0.10
C ASN A 51 10.79 -14.73 -0.26
N THR A 52 10.32 -14.15 -1.37
CA THR A 52 8.89 -14.01 -1.67
C THR A 52 8.58 -14.67 -3.01
N ASN A 53 8.07 -15.91 -2.94
CA ASN A 53 7.73 -16.75 -4.11
C ASN A 53 6.26 -17.20 -4.13
N SER A 54 5.44 -16.75 -3.18
CA SER A 54 4.03 -17.10 -3.05
C SER A 54 3.21 -16.04 -2.32
N CYS A 55 1.88 -16.02 -2.55
CA CYS A 55 0.94 -15.08 -1.94
C CYS A 55 0.65 -15.37 -0.44
N GLY A 56 1.37 -16.33 0.17
CA GLY A 56 1.12 -16.88 1.51
C GLY A 56 0.16 -18.08 1.53
N CYS A 57 -0.43 -18.45 0.39
CA CYS A 57 -1.40 -19.56 0.27
C CYS A 57 -0.83 -20.92 0.69
N LEU A 58 0.46 -21.18 0.42
CA LEU A 58 1.14 -22.42 0.82
C LEU A 58 1.19 -22.61 2.35
N LYS A 59 1.27 -21.52 3.12
CA LYS A 59 1.21 -21.59 4.58
C LYS A 59 -0.22 -21.77 5.09
N SER A 60 -1.21 -21.17 4.42
CA SER A 60 -2.63 -21.34 4.76
C SER A 60 -3.12 -22.77 4.51
N GLU A 61 -2.60 -23.47 3.50
CA GLU A 61 -2.98 -24.86 3.21
C GLU A 61 -2.44 -25.83 4.26
N LYS A 62 -1.23 -25.59 4.79
CA LYS A 62 -0.60 -26.44 5.82
C LYS A 62 -1.06 -26.13 7.26
N ALA A 63 -1.49 -24.91 7.53
CA ALA A 63 -1.93 -24.48 8.86
C ALA A 63 -3.46 -24.43 8.90
N GLY A 64 -4.10 -25.58 9.04
CA GLY A 64 -5.55 -25.76 8.89
C GLY A 64 -6.52 -24.94 9.78
N ARG A 65 -6.12 -23.87 10.49
CA ARG A 65 -7.05 -23.08 11.35
C ARG A 65 -6.72 -21.59 11.58
N TYR A 66 -5.95 -20.88 10.76
CA TYR A 66 -5.77 -19.43 11.00
C TYR A 66 -5.73 -18.56 9.74
N VAL A 67 -6.80 -17.79 9.53
CA VAL A 67 -7.00 -16.87 8.41
C VAL A 67 -6.24 -15.57 8.66
N HIS A 68 -5.09 -15.37 8.01
CA HIS A 68 -4.41 -14.08 7.99
C HIS A 68 -5.20 -13.11 7.09
N LYS A 69 -6.08 -12.29 7.70
CA LYS A 69 -6.76 -11.17 7.01
C LYS A 69 -5.69 -10.22 6.46
N LYS A 70 -5.68 -10.01 5.14
CA LYS A 70 -4.74 -9.09 4.50
C LYS A 70 -5.16 -7.66 4.85
N LYS A 71 -4.29 -6.89 5.51
CA LYS A 71 -4.44 -5.44 5.65
C LYS A 71 -4.21 -4.83 4.26
N THR A 72 -5.27 -4.46 3.57
CA THR A 72 -5.19 -3.39 2.57
C THR A 72 -4.96 -2.09 3.32
N PRO A 73 -3.94 -1.28 2.99
CA PRO A 73 -3.91 0.11 3.46
C PRO A 73 -4.97 0.87 2.67
N GLU A 74 -6.22 0.74 3.06
CA GLU A 74 -7.32 1.49 2.48
C GLU A 74 -7.63 2.69 3.38
N LYS A 75 -7.71 3.85 2.72
CA LYS A 75 -8.26 5.15 3.17
C LYS A 75 -7.34 6.03 4.02
N VAL A 76 -6.57 6.85 3.30
CA VAL A 76 -6.08 8.15 3.78
C VAL A 76 -7.30 9.08 3.85
N PRO A 77 -7.72 9.61 5.01
CA PRO A 77 -8.55 10.80 5.02
C PRO A 77 -7.64 11.99 4.67
N VAL A 78 -7.74 12.46 3.43
CA VAL A 78 -7.30 13.83 3.09
C VAL A 78 -8.47 14.75 3.45
N GLY A 79 -8.24 15.68 4.37
CA GLY A 79 -9.29 16.55 4.87
C GLY A 79 -8.74 17.48 5.94
N ASN A 80 -7.87 18.40 5.53
CA ASN A 80 -7.44 19.52 6.34
C ASN A 80 -8.36 20.69 5.99
N THR A 81 -9.39 20.95 6.78
CA THR A 81 -10.15 22.21 6.70
C THR A 81 -9.59 23.16 7.74
N PHE A 82 -8.66 24.01 7.31
CA PHE A 82 -8.37 25.26 8.00
C PHE A 82 -9.59 26.16 7.82
N ASN A 83 -10.27 26.52 8.91
CA ASN A 83 -11.22 27.63 8.90
C ASN A 83 -10.62 28.73 9.77
N GLU A 84 -10.12 29.77 9.12
CA GLU A 84 -9.59 31.01 9.72
C GLU A 84 -10.56 32.19 9.53
N ASP A 85 -11.85 31.95 9.31
CA ASP A 85 -12.82 33.02 9.05
C ASP A 85 -14.11 32.84 9.86
N GLU A 86 -14.06 33.25 11.13
CA GLU A 86 -15.25 33.67 11.88
C GLU A 86 -14.85 34.84 12.83
N PHE A 87 -14.23 35.86 12.22
CA PHE A 87 -14.17 37.21 12.78
C PHE A 87 -15.22 38.04 12.03
N TYR A 88 -16.49 37.90 12.43
CA TYR A 88 -17.54 38.84 12.03
C TYR A 88 -18.28 39.33 13.28
N ILE A 89 -17.84 40.50 13.74
CA ILE A 89 -18.59 41.38 14.63
C ILE A 89 -19.48 42.25 13.74
N PRO A 90 -20.81 42.17 13.92
CA PRO A 90 -21.65 43.35 13.93
C PRO A 90 -22.38 43.39 15.29
N GLY A 91 -22.35 44.46 16.06
CA GLY A 91 -22.71 45.80 15.64
C GLY A 91 -24.16 46.05 16.08
N ASP A 92 -24.28 46.70 17.24
CA ASP A 92 -25.36 47.59 17.68
C ASP A 92 -26.76 47.04 18.05
N ASP A 93 -27.32 47.77 19.03
CA ASP A 93 -28.71 47.86 19.47
C ASP A 93 -29.35 46.66 20.19
N LEU A 94 -29.51 46.78 21.51
CA LEU A 94 -30.80 47.23 22.05
C LEU A 94 -30.68 47.50 23.57
N TYR A 95 -30.71 48.79 23.86
CA TYR A 95 -31.33 49.38 25.03
C TYR A 95 -32.79 48.94 25.05
N GLU A 96 -33.27 48.32 26.13
CA GLU A 96 -34.60 48.62 26.67
C GLU A 96 -34.74 48.13 28.12
N PHE A 97 -35.03 49.14 28.96
CA PHE A 97 -35.61 49.17 30.32
C PHE A 97 -34.92 48.49 31.50
#